data_AF-A0A143PSI0-F1
#
_entry.id   AF-A0A143PSI0-F1
#
_cell.length_a   1.000
_cell.length_b   1.000
_cell.length_c   1.000
_cell.angle_alpha   90.00
_cell.angle_beta   90.00
_cell.angle_gamma   90.00
#
_symmetry.space_group_name_H-M   'P 1'
#
loop_
_entity.id
_entity.type
_entity.pdbx_description
1 polymer ?
#
loop_
_entity_poly.entity_id
_entity_poly.type
_entity_poly.pdbx_seq_one_letter_code
_entity_poly.pdbx_strand_id
1 'polypeptide(L)' 'MSPDRAALEERLPLPLLFFWRIFYWSYERTTIPYDLMVIAILAFVWLTPPDWLGDPTARGLGLLGYLLGR' A
#
# COMPACT_ATOMS: atom_id res chain seq x y z
N MET A 1 21.24 6.61 1.40
CA MET A 1 20.59 7.93 1.25
C MET A 1 21.52 8.83 0.45
N SER A 2 21.08 9.44 -0.67
CA SER A 2 21.94 10.39 -1.38
C SER A 2 22.01 11.72 -0.60
N PRO A 3 23.15 12.43 -0.62
CA PRO A 3 23.34 13.67 0.15
C PRO A 3 22.25 14.72 -0.14
N ASP A 4 21.86 14.85 -1.41
CA ASP A 4 20.86 15.82 -1.84
C ASP A 4 19.47 15.54 -1.26
N ARG A 5 19.11 14.26 -1.09
CA ARG A 5 17.80 13.89 -0.53
C ARG A 5 17.70 14.23 0.93
N ALA A 6 18.78 14.04 1.70
CA ALA A 6 18.79 14.39 3.12
C ALA A 6 18.54 15.90 3.31
N ALA A 7 19.19 16.74 2.50
CA ALA A 7 19.01 18.19 2.54
C ALA A 7 17.60 18.64 2.13
N LEU A 8 16.93 17.90 1.24
CA LEU A 8 15.53 18.17 0.88
C LEU A 8 14.59 17.76 2.01
N GLU A 9 14.77 16.57 2.58
CA GLU A 9 13.90 16.05 3.65
C GLU A 9 13.94 16.91 4.92
N GLU A 10 15.12 17.47 5.25
CA GLU A 10 15.28 18.43 6.35
C GLU A 10 14.43 19.69 6.16
N ARG A 11 14.20 20.10 4.90
CA ARG A 11 13.44 21.31 4.55
C ARG A 11 11.95 21.06 4.37
N LEU A 12 11.52 19.81 4.24
CA LEU A 12 10.12 19.48 3.98
C LEU A 12 9.33 19.45 5.29
N PRO A 13 8.10 20.01 5.31
CA PRO A 13 7.22 19.85 6.45
C PRO A 13 6.87 18.37 6.64
N LEU A 14 6.84 17.91 7.89
CA LEU A 14 6.58 16.51 8.27
C LEU A 14 5.42 15.84 7.50
N PRO A 15 4.23 16.46 7.32
CA PRO A 15 3.16 15.82 6.56
C PRO A 15 3.53 15.61 5.08
N LEU A 16 4.16 16.59 4.44
CA LEU A 16 4.59 16.48 3.05
C LEU A 16 5.68 15.41 2.90
N LEU A 17 6.64 15.36 3.82
CA LEU A 17 7.68 14.34 3.86
C LEU A 17 7.07 12.93 3.99
N PHE A 18 6.06 12.77 4.84
CA PHE A 18 5.36 11.49 5.02
C PHE A 18 4.68 11.04 3.73
N PHE A 19 3.85 11.88 3.10
CA PHE A 19 3.20 11.55 1.83
C PHE A 19 4.21 11.30 0.70
N TRP A 20 5.29 12.09 0.65
CA TRP A 20 6.37 11.91 -0.31
C TRP A 20 7.03 10.54 -0.18
N ARG A 21 7.36 10.12 1.04
CA ARG A 21 7.97 8.80 1.31
C ARG A 21 7.04 7.64 0.97
N ILE A 22 5.73 7.79 1.17
CA ILE A 22 4.74 6.80 0.74
C ILE A 22 4.70 6.72 -0.78
N PHE A 23 4.52 7.85 -1.47
CA PHE A 23 4.34 7.89 -2.93
C PHE A 23 5.56 7.33 -3.68
N TYR A 24 6.77 7.67 -3.21
CA TYR A 24 8.02 7.18 -3.81
C TYR A 24 8.55 5.90 -3.15
N TRP A 25 7.75 5.22 -2.33
CA TRP A 25 8.12 3.95 -1.69
C TRP A 25 9.51 3.99 -1.02
N SER A 26 9.81 5.08 -0.32
CA SER A 26 11.17 5.38 0.17
C SER A 26 11.42 4.94 1.62
N TYR A 27 10.50 4.19 2.23
CA TYR A 27 10.76 3.52 3.50
C TYR A 27 11.66 2.30 3.29
N GLU A 28 12.52 2.02 4.26
CA GLU A 28 13.39 0.85 4.21
C GLU A 28 12.59 -0.44 4.38
N ARG A 29 13.04 -1.53 3.75
CA ARG A 29 12.46 -2.86 3.95
C ARG A 29 12.58 -3.27 5.42
N THR A 30 11.68 -4.11 5.91
CA THR A 30 11.64 -4.58 7.31
C THR A 30 11.42 -3.47 8.34
N THR A 31 10.73 -2.40 7.94
CA THR A 31 10.28 -1.34 8.85
C THR A 31 8.76 -1.31 8.91
N ILE A 32 8.22 -0.94 10.07
CA ILE A 32 6.76 -0.87 10.27
C ILE A 32 6.05 -0.02 9.19
N PRO A 33 6.54 1.18 8.81
CA PRO A 33 5.88 1.95 7.74
C PRO A 33 5.86 1.22 6.39
N TYR A 34 6.95 0.54 6.05
CA TYR A 34 7.03 -0.28 4.83
C TYR A 34 6.02 -1.43 4.89
N ASP A 35 5.96 -2.15 6.00
CA ASP A 35 5.06 -3.28 6.19
C ASP A 35 3.59 -2.84 6.13
N LEU A 36 3.26 -1.67 6.69
CA LEU A 36 1.93 -1.06 6.57
C LEU A 36 1.56 -0.74 5.13
N MET A 37 2.49 -0.22 4.33
CA MET A 37 2.25 0.05 2.91
C MET A 37 2.03 -1.25 2.13
N VAL A 38 2.77 -2.32 2.43
CA VAL A 38 2.54 -3.66 1.87
C VAL A 38 1.15 -4.18 2.24
N ILE A 39 0.79 -4.11 3.52
CA ILE A 39 -0.54 -4.52 4.01
C ILE A 39 -1.65 -3.74 3.29
N ALA A 40 -1.46 -2.44 3.05
CA ALA A 40 -2.44 -1.63 2.32
C ALA A 40 -2.66 -2.13 0.89
N ILE A 41 -1.59 -2.51 0.18
CA ILE A 41 -1.71 -3.10 -1.17
C ILE A 41 -2.36 -4.47 -1.12
N LEU A 42 -1.96 -5.34 -0.19
CA LEU A 42 -2.56 -6.67 -0.05
C LEU A 42 -4.04 -6.57 0.30
N ALA A 43 -4.41 -5.65 1.19
CA ALA A 43 -5.79 -5.35 1.50
C ALA A 43 -6.55 -4.90 0.24
N PHE A 44 -6.00 -3.97 -0.54
CA PHE A 44 -6.61 -3.53 -1.80
C PHE A 44 -6.84 -4.71 -2.77
N VAL A 45 -5.83 -5.56 -2.96
CA VAL A 45 -5.93 -6.74 -3.85
C VAL A 45 -6.98 -7.73 -3.35
N TRP A 46 -7.05 -8.00 -2.05
CA TRP A 46 -7.98 -8.98 -1.49
C TRP A 46 -9.41 -8.46 -1.30
N LEU A 47 -9.57 -7.15 -1.04
CA LEU A 47 -10.88 -6.51 -0.94
C LEU A 47 -11.50 -6.23 -2.30
N THR A 48 -10.72 -6.15 -3.37
CA THR A 48 -11.27 -5.97 -4.72
C THR A 48 -11.87 -7.29 -5.20
N PRO A 49 -13.21 -7.43 -5.31
CA PRO A 49 -13.85 -8.66 -5.76
C PRO A 49 -13.40 -9.00 -7.19
N PRO A 50 -13.06 -10.27 -7.47
CA PRO A 50 -12.77 -10.75 -8.82
C PRO A 50 -13.86 -10.38 -9.85
N ASP A 51 -15.12 -10.37 -9.41
CA ASP A 51 -16.26 -9.99 -10.23
C ASP A 51 -16.19 -8.53 -10.74
N TRP A 52 -15.55 -7.62 -10.00
CA TRP A 52 -15.36 -6.24 -10.45
C TRP A 52 -14.37 -6.13 -11.60
N LEU A 53 -13.42 -7.06 -11.67
CA LEU A 53 -12.41 -7.13 -12.72
C LEU A 53 -12.89 -7.91 -13.94
N GLY A 54 -14.07 -8.53 -13.88
CA GLY A 54 -14.59 -9.40 -14.93
C GLY A 54 -13.71 -10.63 -15.15
N ASP A 55 -13.09 -11.16 -14.08
CA ASP A 55 -12.16 -12.27 -14.16
C ASP A 55 -12.86 -13.54 -14.71
N PRO A 56 -12.41 -14.11 -15.85
CA PRO A 56 -13.01 -15.33 -16.42
C PRO A 56 -12.65 -16.61 -15.64
N THR A 57 -11.63 -16.54 -14.80
CA THR A 57 -10.99 -17.65 -14.08
C THR A 57 -11.45 -17.75 -12.63
N ALA A 58 -11.72 -16.63 -11.96
CA ALA A 58 -12.22 -16.59 -10.59
C ALA A 58 -13.56 -15.83 -10.51
N ARG A 59 -14.56 -16.41 -9.84
CA ARG A 59 -15.91 -15.84 -9.71
C ARG A 59 -16.31 -15.68 -8.25
N GLY A 60 -17.13 -14.69 -7.93
CA GLY A 60 -17.66 -14.39 -6.60
C GLY A 60 -16.90 -13.29 -5.87
N LEU A 61 -17.37 -12.94 -4.66
CA LEU A 61 -16.84 -11.85 -3.83
C LEU A 61 -15.44 -12.11 -3.22
N GLY A 62 -14.75 -13.20 -3.57
CA GLY A 62 -13.42 -13.52 -3.07
C GLY A 62 -13.34 -13.64 -1.54
N LEU A 63 -12.28 -13.06 -0.94
CA LEU A 63 -12.04 -13.09 0.51
C LEU A 63 -13.17 -12.43 1.32
N LEU A 64 -13.81 -11.39 0.76
CA LEU A 64 -14.97 -10.75 1.36
C LEU A 64 -16.17 -11.70 1.45
N GLY A 65 -16.41 -12.48 0.40
CA GLY A 65 -17.44 -13.52 0.40
C GLY A 65 -17.20 -14.56 1.49
N TYR A 66 -15.94 -14.95 1.74
CA TYR A 66 -15.59 -15.89 2.81
C TYR A 66 -15.81 -15.30 4.22
N LEU A 67 -15.47 -14.02 4.42
CA LEU A 67 -15.61 -13.37 5.73
C LEU A 67 -17.05 -12.99 6.08
N LEU A 68 -17.84 -12.55 5.10
CA LEU A 68 -19.24 -12.15 5.24
C LEU A 68 -20.21 -13.34 5.16
N GLY A 69 -19.82 -14.43 4.48
CA GLY A 69 -20.62 -15.63 4.28
C GLY A 69 -20.51 -16.68 5.39
N ARG A 70 -20.20 -16.26 6.62
CA ARG A 70 -20.43 -17.12 7.79
C ARG A 70 -21.92 -17.24 8.09
#